data_AF-A0A2R6J2T3-F1
#
_entry.id   AF-A0A2R6J2T3-F1
#
_cell.length_a   1.000
_cell.length_b   1.000
_cell.length_c   1.000
_cell.angle_alpha   90.00
_cell.angle_beta   90.00
_cell.angle_gamma   90.00
#
_symmetry.space_group_name_H-M   'P 1'
#
loop_
_entity.id
_entity.type
_entity.pdbx_description
1 polymer ?
#
loop_
_entity_poly.entity_id
_entity_poly.type
_entity_poly.pdbx_seq_one_letter_code
_entity_poly.pdbx_strand_id
1 'polypeptide(L)'
;MAPVNRPRDRAQLILVGGLVVAVGLVALAIVLNSGIYTHNLASRADPTASEAVGHTAAVRDSVGGLVEYEVGHNPDDTSEQVRNVTDGTSNVSAQVARASARRGLLTNATVNATVNGTTVNQTGDRNFSDTASPPNPSWTVATDAHGVRDFRMNATQASLNETSTPLTGSVFNVTFDSGGSEFVVSVYNDSHTTSLLVTDTTAGRSFGPCTDTGARTVVDITEATVAGEHCAALGRIEDLPRPYDVEFDQADNVTGSYSLVANTTSVDVGSPGDAGPSEMETLYAVWVEIAFQSQRVDYRTNVTVAPGEFDG
;
A
#
# COMPACT_ATOMS: atom_id res chain seq x y z
N MET A 1 9.93 92.54 -29.04
CA MET A 1 10.30 91.19 -29.50
C MET A 1 10.18 90.25 -28.30
N ALA A 2 9.44 89.14 -28.46
CA ALA A 2 9.10 88.07 -27.50
C ALA A 2 8.09 88.42 -26.36
N PRO A 3 7.28 87.45 -25.84
CA PRO A 3 7.15 86.02 -26.19
C PRO A 3 5.69 85.57 -26.48
N VAL A 4 5.48 84.42 -27.14
CA VAL A 4 4.25 83.63 -26.98
C VAL A 4 4.65 82.20 -26.65
N ASN A 5 4.34 81.81 -25.42
CA ASN A 5 4.52 80.48 -24.84
C ASN A 5 3.74 79.42 -25.63
N ARG A 6 4.34 78.23 -25.78
CA ARG A 6 3.74 77.05 -26.42
C ARG A 6 2.69 76.41 -25.50
N PRO A 7 1.43 76.21 -25.92
CA PRO A 7 0.51 75.29 -25.28
C PRO A 7 0.50 73.95 -26.06
N ARG A 8 1.65 73.26 -26.14
CA ARG A 8 1.74 71.94 -26.79
C ARG A 8 1.72 70.76 -25.81
N ASP A 9 1.93 70.99 -24.52
CA ASP A 9 2.05 69.90 -23.54
C ASP A 9 0.73 69.31 -23.04
N ARG A 10 -0.37 70.08 -23.03
CA ARG A 10 -1.65 69.58 -22.49
C ARG A 10 -2.41 68.64 -23.45
N ALA A 11 -2.35 68.89 -24.75
CA ALA A 11 -2.95 68.00 -25.75
C ALA A 11 -2.20 66.66 -25.84
N GLN A 12 -0.88 66.68 -25.64
CA GLN A 12 -0.04 65.49 -25.64
C GLN A 12 -0.25 64.64 -24.39
N LEU A 13 -0.48 65.26 -23.22
CA LEU A 13 -0.85 64.55 -21.99
C LEU A 13 -2.22 63.84 -22.08
N ILE A 14 -3.20 64.41 -22.80
CA ILE A 14 -4.49 63.76 -23.04
C ILE A 14 -4.35 62.54 -23.97
N LEU A 15 -3.51 62.66 -25.00
CA LEU A 15 -3.24 61.55 -25.94
C LEU A 15 -2.51 60.39 -25.26
N VAL A 16 -1.51 60.70 -24.41
CA VAL A 16 -0.79 59.69 -23.63
C VAL A 16 -1.70 59.05 -22.58
N GLY A 17 -2.52 59.85 -21.87
CA GLY A 17 -3.49 59.33 -20.92
C GLY A 17 -4.53 58.40 -21.55
N GLY A 18 -5.06 58.78 -22.73
CA GLY A 18 -6.01 57.95 -23.48
C GLY A 18 -5.40 56.63 -23.96
N LEU A 19 -4.14 56.65 -24.41
CA LEU A 19 -3.42 55.44 -24.83
C LEU A 19 -3.21 54.47 -23.66
N VAL A 20 -2.82 54.98 -22.49
CA VAL A 20 -2.61 54.14 -21.30
C VAL A 20 -3.90 53.46 -20.87
N VAL A 21 -5.03 54.18 -20.92
CA VAL A 21 -6.36 53.58 -20.63
C VAL A 21 -6.73 52.53 -21.68
N ALA A 22 -6.51 52.79 -22.97
CA ALA A 22 -6.81 51.84 -24.03
C ALA A 22 -5.97 50.55 -23.91
N VAL A 23 -4.67 50.67 -23.64
CA VAL A 23 -3.77 49.53 -23.42
C VAL A 23 -4.17 48.76 -22.15
N GLY A 24 -4.56 49.46 -21.08
CA GLY A 24 -5.08 48.85 -19.86
C GLY A 24 -6.35 48.03 -20.11
N LEU A 25 -7.28 48.54 -20.92
CA LEU A 25 -8.50 47.80 -21.30
C LEU A 25 -8.22 46.58 -22.18
N VAL A 26 -7.26 46.67 -23.11
CA VAL A 26 -6.84 45.51 -23.91
C VAL A 26 -6.15 44.46 -23.06
N ALA A 27 -5.26 44.86 -22.15
CA ALA A 27 -4.63 43.95 -21.20
C ALA A 27 -5.67 43.29 -20.29
N LEU A 28 -6.64 44.05 -19.79
CA LEU A 28 -7.75 43.52 -19.00
C LEU A 28 -8.61 42.54 -19.81
N ALA A 29 -8.89 42.83 -21.09
CA ALA A 29 -9.62 41.93 -21.97
C ALA A 29 -8.84 40.63 -22.25
N ILE A 30 -7.52 40.71 -22.42
CA ILE A 30 -6.66 39.53 -22.59
C ILE A 30 -6.65 38.70 -21.30
N VAL A 31 -6.56 39.33 -20.13
CA VAL A 31 -6.61 38.63 -18.83
C VAL A 31 -7.99 38.02 -18.57
N LEU A 32 -9.09 38.72 -18.88
CA LEU A 32 -10.44 38.16 -18.78
C LEU A 32 -10.64 36.98 -19.73
N ASN A 33 -10.22 37.11 -20.99
CA ASN A 33 -10.32 36.04 -21.98
C ASN A 33 -9.41 34.85 -21.62
N SER A 34 -8.26 35.10 -21.00
CA SER A 34 -7.36 34.05 -20.52
C SER A 34 -7.91 33.36 -19.27
N GLY A 35 -8.50 34.09 -18.32
CA GLY A 35 -9.13 33.55 -17.12
C GLY A 35 -10.37 32.70 -17.41
N ILE A 36 -11.16 33.08 -18.42
CA ILE A 36 -12.28 32.25 -18.92
C ILE A 36 -11.75 30.95 -19.55
N TYR A 37 -10.55 30.96 -20.15
CA TYR A 37 -9.92 29.75 -20.68
C TYR A 37 -9.42 28.81 -19.57
N THR A 38 -8.84 29.36 -18.49
CA THR A 38 -8.36 28.56 -17.36
C THR A 38 -9.49 27.97 -16.51
N HIS A 39 -10.60 28.70 -16.32
CA HIS A 39 -11.76 28.16 -15.59
C HIS A 39 -12.51 27.08 -16.37
N ASN A 40 -12.51 27.17 -17.71
CA ASN A 40 -13.06 26.11 -18.56
C ASN A 40 -12.21 24.84 -18.58
N LEU A 41 -10.91 24.91 -18.27
CA LEU A 41 -10.04 23.73 -18.26
C LEU A 41 -10.23 22.88 -16.99
N ALA A 42 -10.42 23.52 -15.82
CA ALA A 42 -10.65 22.82 -14.55
C ALA A 42 -12.06 22.23 -14.43
N SER A 43 -13.06 22.80 -15.12
CA SER A 43 -14.43 22.24 -15.21
C SER A 43 -14.58 21.17 -16.31
N ARG A 44 -13.55 20.93 -17.12
CA ARG A 44 -13.53 19.93 -18.19
C ARG A 44 -12.63 18.73 -17.84
N ALA A 45 -12.57 18.35 -16.57
CA ALA A 45 -12.30 16.94 -16.29
C ALA A 45 -13.40 16.15 -17.02
N ASP A 46 -13.03 15.38 -18.04
CA ASP A 46 -14.01 14.65 -18.85
C ASP A 46 -14.79 13.72 -17.90
N PRO A 47 -16.12 13.89 -17.74
CA PRO A 47 -16.89 13.06 -16.82
C PRO A 47 -16.73 11.56 -17.15
N THR A 48 -16.47 11.22 -18.42
CA THR A 48 -16.23 9.83 -18.83
C THR A 48 -14.87 9.29 -18.37
N ALA A 49 -13.84 10.14 -18.22
CA ALA A 49 -12.56 9.75 -17.67
C ALA A 49 -12.65 9.50 -16.16
N SER A 50 -13.39 10.35 -15.44
CA SER A 50 -13.68 10.12 -14.01
C SER A 50 -14.50 8.84 -13.79
N GLU A 51 -15.45 8.54 -14.67
CA GLU A 51 -16.21 7.28 -14.64
C GLU A 51 -15.32 6.06 -14.92
N ALA A 52 -14.36 6.16 -15.85
CA ALA A 52 -13.41 5.07 -16.13
C ALA A 52 -12.50 4.77 -14.92
N VAL A 53 -12.02 5.81 -14.22
CA VAL A 53 -11.24 5.64 -12.99
C VAL A 53 -12.09 5.02 -11.88
N GLY A 54 -13.31 5.54 -11.66
CA GLY A 54 -14.22 4.98 -10.66
C GLY A 54 -14.62 3.53 -10.95
N HIS A 55 -14.79 3.17 -12.23
CA HIS A 55 -15.00 1.79 -12.66
C HIS A 55 -13.80 0.90 -12.36
N THR A 56 -12.59 1.39 -12.65
CA THR A 56 -11.34 0.67 -12.38
C THR A 56 -11.19 0.38 -10.88
N ALA A 57 -11.45 1.38 -10.02
CA ALA A 57 -11.44 1.21 -8.57
C ALA A 57 -12.48 0.17 -8.10
N ALA A 58 -13.74 0.28 -8.55
CA ALA A 58 -14.78 -0.66 -8.15
C ALA A 58 -14.48 -2.11 -8.56
N VAL A 59 -13.88 -2.33 -9.74
CA VAL A 59 -13.43 -3.66 -10.17
C VAL A 59 -12.26 -4.14 -9.31
N ARG A 60 -11.25 -3.28 -9.07
CA ARG A 60 -10.10 -3.61 -8.20
C ARG A 60 -10.57 -4.05 -6.81
N ASP A 61 -11.46 -3.30 -6.18
CA ASP A 61 -11.96 -3.61 -4.83
C ASP A 61 -12.79 -4.90 -4.81
N SER A 62 -13.65 -5.09 -5.82
CA SER A 62 -14.48 -6.30 -5.92
C SER A 62 -13.65 -7.56 -6.16
N VAL A 63 -12.64 -7.48 -7.03
CA VAL A 63 -11.72 -8.60 -7.27
C VAL A 63 -10.80 -8.80 -6.06
N GLY A 64 -10.41 -7.74 -5.36
CA GLY A 64 -9.62 -7.82 -4.13
C GLY A 64 -10.35 -8.62 -3.05
N GLY A 65 -11.60 -8.27 -2.76
CA GLY A 65 -12.42 -9.03 -1.81
C GLY A 65 -12.69 -10.47 -2.25
N LEU A 66 -12.74 -10.75 -3.57
CA LEU A 66 -12.84 -12.11 -4.08
C LEU A 66 -11.56 -12.91 -3.83
N VAL A 67 -10.38 -12.32 -4.08
CA VAL A 67 -9.09 -12.96 -3.79
C VAL A 67 -8.94 -13.25 -2.29
N GLU A 68 -9.26 -12.29 -1.41
CA GLU A 68 -9.25 -12.50 0.04
C GLU A 68 -10.17 -13.64 0.47
N TYR A 69 -11.41 -13.64 -0.03
CA TYR A 69 -12.39 -14.67 0.29
C TYR A 69 -11.92 -16.06 -0.16
N GLU A 70 -11.46 -16.20 -1.40
CA GLU A 70 -11.07 -17.51 -1.94
C GLU A 70 -9.80 -18.06 -1.28
N VAL A 71 -8.82 -17.20 -0.97
CA VAL A 71 -7.62 -17.59 -0.22
C VAL A 71 -7.99 -18.07 1.18
N GLY A 72 -8.88 -17.37 1.88
CA GLY A 72 -9.34 -17.79 3.21
C GLY A 72 -10.26 -19.02 3.19
N HIS A 73 -11.06 -19.20 2.14
CA HIS A 73 -12.01 -20.32 2.03
C HIS A 73 -11.35 -21.62 1.57
N ASN A 74 -10.34 -21.53 0.70
CA ASN A 74 -9.64 -22.66 0.10
C ASN A 74 -8.13 -22.60 0.40
N PRO A 75 -7.71 -22.58 1.68
CA PRO A 75 -6.31 -22.31 2.05
C PRO A 75 -5.31 -23.34 1.53
N ASP A 76 -5.77 -24.57 1.24
CA ASP A 76 -4.93 -25.69 0.79
C ASP A 76 -5.08 -26.03 -0.71
N ASP A 77 -5.83 -25.23 -1.50
CA ASP A 77 -6.03 -25.47 -2.93
C ASP A 77 -5.91 -24.18 -3.77
N THR A 78 -4.68 -23.78 -4.06
CA THR A 78 -4.35 -22.66 -4.96
C THR A 78 -4.99 -22.81 -6.34
N SER A 79 -5.18 -24.03 -6.82
CA SER A 79 -5.80 -24.26 -8.13
C SER A 79 -7.28 -23.90 -8.11
N GLU A 80 -7.97 -24.18 -7.00
CA GLU A 80 -9.36 -23.78 -6.76
C GLU A 80 -9.47 -22.27 -6.55
N GLN A 81 -8.56 -21.67 -5.77
CA GLN A 81 -8.48 -20.21 -5.62
C GLN A 81 -8.40 -19.51 -6.98
N VAL A 82 -7.47 -19.95 -7.85
CA VAL A 82 -7.30 -19.37 -9.20
C VAL A 82 -8.55 -19.53 -10.06
N ARG A 83 -9.17 -20.72 -10.07
CA ARG A 83 -10.41 -20.97 -10.82
C ARG A 83 -11.54 -20.07 -10.35
N ASN A 84 -11.79 -20.04 -9.04
CA ASN A 84 -12.89 -19.29 -8.46
C ASN A 84 -12.70 -17.77 -8.62
N VAL A 85 -11.48 -17.25 -8.47
CA VAL A 85 -11.18 -15.84 -8.73
C VAL A 85 -11.39 -15.48 -10.20
N THR A 86 -10.96 -16.35 -11.13
CA THR A 86 -11.13 -16.13 -12.57
C THR A 86 -12.62 -16.11 -12.96
N ASP A 87 -13.38 -17.11 -12.53
CA ASP A 87 -14.82 -17.22 -12.80
C ASP A 87 -15.61 -16.11 -12.11
N GLY A 88 -15.27 -15.79 -10.86
CA GLY A 88 -15.87 -14.72 -10.09
C GLY A 88 -15.58 -13.34 -10.69
N THR A 89 -14.38 -13.09 -11.23
CA THR A 89 -14.06 -11.86 -11.95
C THR A 89 -14.94 -11.68 -13.19
N SER A 90 -15.22 -12.76 -13.92
CA SER A 90 -16.17 -12.73 -15.05
C SER A 90 -17.58 -12.36 -14.59
N ASN A 91 -18.02 -12.89 -13.44
CA ASN A 91 -19.31 -12.52 -12.83
C ASN A 91 -19.35 -11.05 -12.39
N VAL A 92 -18.28 -10.54 -11.76
CA VAL A 92 -18.13 -9.11 -11.41
C VAL A 92 -18.19 -8.25 -12.66
N SER A 93 -17.41 -8.58 -13.70
CA SER A 93 -17.42 -7.93 -15.01
C SER A 93 -18.84 -7.84 -15.58
N ALA A 94 -19.58 -8.95 -15.60
CA ALA A 94 -20.95 -9.00 -16.11
C ALA A 94 -21.94 -8.17 -15.27
N GLN A 95 -21.79 -8.14 -13.93
CA GLN A 95 -22.64 -7.31 -13.07
C GLN A 95 -22.38 -5.83 -13.31
N VAL A 96 -21.11 -5.41 -13.35
CA VAL A 96 -20.75 -4.02 -13.59
C VAL A 96 -21.13 -3.58 -15.01
N ALA A 97 -20.93 -4.43 -16.02
CA ALA A 97 -21.37 -4.16 -17.39
C ALA A 97 -22.89 -3.93 -17.49
N ARG A 98 -23.71 -4.70 -16.79
CA ARG A 98 -25.17 -4.48 -16.76
C ARG A 98 -25.55 -3.14 -16.11
N ALA A 99 -24.83 -2.71 -15.07
CA ALA A 99 -25.06 -1.41 -14.44
C ALA A 99 -24.64 -0.26 -15.37
N SER A 100 -23.48 -0.40 -16.01
CA SER A 100 -22.87 0.55 -16.94
C SER A 100 -23.64 0.68 -18.27
N ALA A 101 -24.26 -0.38 -18.75
CA ALA A 101 -25.04 -0.39 -20.00
C ALA A 101 -26.19 0.63 -19.99
N ARG A 102 -26.79 0.90 -18.81
CA ARG A 102 -27.84 1.93 -18.67
C ARG A 102 -27.34 3.35 -18.97
N ARG A 103 -26.03 3.56 -18.91
CA ARG A 103 -25.35 4.84 -19.22
C ARG A 103 -24.67 4.83 -20.59
N GLY A 104 -24.89 3.78 -21.40
CA GLY A 104 -24.26 3.63 -22.72
C GLY A 104 -22.76 3.31 -22.66
N LEU A 105 -22.33 2.70 -21.56
CA LEU A 105 -20.94 2.30 -21.30
C LEU A 105 -20.80 0.78 -21.46
N LEU A 106 -19.77 0.36 -22.16
CA LEU A 106 -19.35 -1.03 -22.27
C LEU A 106 -18.14 -1.22 -21.37
N THR A 107 -18.20 -2.19 -20.46
CA THR A 107 -17.11 -2.49 -19.55
C THR A 107 -16.83 -3.97 -19.54
N ASN A 108 -15.56 -4.34 -19.42
CA ASN A 108 -15.13 -5.72 -19.27
C ASN A 108 -13.93 -5.80 -18.33
N ALA A 109 -13.87 -6.82 -17.49
CA ALA A 109 -12.73 -7.16 -16.67
C ALA A 109 -12.37 -8.64 -16.87
N THR A 110 -11.10 -8.93 -17.10
CA THR A 110 -10.59 -10.30 -17.33
C THR A 110 -9.29 -10.52 -16.59
N VAL A 111 -9.15 -11.68 -15.96
CA VAL A 111 -7.87 -12.11 -15.39
C VAL A 111 -6.96 -12.58 -16.53
N ASN A 112 -5.81 -11.92 -16.68
CA ASN A 112 -4.83 -12.24 -17.73
C ASN A 112 -3.64 -13.05 -17.19
N ALA A 113 -3.32 -12.88 -15.91
CA ALA A 113 -2.28 -13.64 -15.22
C ALA A 113 -2.55 -13.73 -13.72
N THR A 114 -1.94 -14.72 -13.08
CA THR A 114 -1.95 -14.91 -11.63
C THR A 114 -0.52 -14.83 -11.11
N VAL A 115 -0.39 -14.44 -9.85
CA VAL A 115 0.88 -14.42 -9.12
C VAL A 115 0.71 -15.37 -7.95
N ASN A 116 1.55 -16.39 -7.90
CA ASN A 116 1.59 -17.32 -6.77
C ASN A 116 2.47 -16.73 -5.67
N GLY A 117 2.12 -17.06 -4.44
CA GLY A 117 2.91 -16.74 -3.26
C GLY A 117 2.81 -17.86 -2.24
N THR A 118 3.29 -17.58 -1.06
CA THR A 118 3.34 -18.56 0.03
C THR A 118 2.75 -17.97 1.29
N THR A 119 1.76 -18.65 1.86
CA THR A 119 1.28 -18.40 3.21
C THR A 119 2.22 -19.09 4.16
N VAL A 120 2.84 -18.34 5.06
CA VAL A 120 3.61 -18.87 6.19
C VAL A 120 2.80 -18.69 7.45
N ASN A 121 2.64 -19.75 8.23
CA ASN A 121 1.87 -19.73 9.45
C ASN A 121 2.54 -20.54 10.55
N GLN A 122 2.64 -19.96 11.74
CA GLN A 122 2.95 -20.65 12.98
C GLN A 122 1.75 -20.58 13.91
N THR A 123 1.25 -21.76 14.30
CA THR A 123 0.16 -21.88 15.29
C THR A 123 0.69 -22.32 16.66
N GLY A 124 -0.12 -22.09 17.69
CA GLY A 124 0.22 -22.43 19.07
C GLY A 124 1.02 -21.35 19.79
N ASP A 125 1.40 -21.63 21.04
CA ASP A 125 2.18 -20.73 21.89
C ASP A 125 3.63 -21.27 21.97
N ARG A 126 4.43 -20.95 20.95
CA ARG A 126 5.83 -21.40 20.84
C ARG A 126 6.74 -20.25 20.39
N ASN A 127 8.04 -20.46 20.49
CA ASN A 127 9.02 -19.50 19.99
C ASN A 127 8.91 -19.35 18.47
N PHE A 128 9.28 -18.19 17.95
CA PHE A 128 9.20 -17.87 16.52
C PHE A 128 10.40 -18.44 15.74
N SER A 129 11.13 -19.41 16.30
CA SER A 129 12.26 -20.07 15.66
C SER A 129 11.81 -20.97 14.50
N ASP A 130 12.75 -21.23 13.60
CA ASP A 130 12.60 -22.13 12.45
C ASP A 130 12.26 -23.59 12.85
N THR A 131 12.25 -24.47 11.84
CA THR A 131 12.06 -25.92 11.99
C THR A 131 13.38 -26.70 12.13
N ALA A 132 14.53 -26.03 12.27
CA ALA A 132 15.81 -26.71 12.40
C ALA A 132 15.93 -27.46 13.74
N SER A 133 16.89 -28.38 13.81
CA SER A 133 17.20 -29.14 15.03
C SER A 133 18.70 -29.07 15.33
N PRO A 134 19.14 -28.24 16.31
CA PRO A 134 18.33 -27.38 17.18
C PRO A 134 17.72 -26.18 16.43
N PRO A 135 16.62 -25.59 16.92
CA PRO A 135 16.00 -24.43 16.28
C PRO A 135 16.94 -23.23 16.25
N ASN A 136 16.95 -22.51 15.12
CA ASN A 136 17.70 -21.27 14.95
C ASN A 136 16.82 -20.07 15.36
N PRO A 137 17.26 -19.24 16.33
CA PRO A 137 16.56 -18.02 16.69
C PRO A 137 16.77 -16.87 15.68
N SER A 138 17.69 -17.01 14.74
CA SER A 138 18.04 -15.99 13.74
C SER A 138 17.94 -16.60 12.33
N TRP A 139 16.83 -16.38 11.65
CA TRP A 139 16.52 -17.08 10.39
C TRP A 139 15.69 -16.22 9.43
N THR A 140 15.80 -16.52 8.13
CA THR A 140 15.08 -15.82 7.06
C THR A 140 13.75 -16.51 6.80
N VAL A 141 12.65 -15.82 7.06
CA VAL A 141 11.29 -16.36 6.88
C VAL A 141 10.91 -16.41 5.40
N ALA A 142 11.25 -15.35 4.66
CA ALA A 142 10.99 -15.23 3.23
C ALA A 142 12.15 -14.51 2.54
N THR A 143 12.57 -15.03 1.39
CA THR A 143 13.65 -14.46 0.58
C THR A 143 13.10 -13.88 -0.72
N ASP A 144 13.64 -12.74 -1.16
CA ASP A 144 13.33 -12.07 -2.42
C ASP A 144 11.83 -11.80 -2.57
N ALA A 145 11.16 -11.42 -1.48
CA ALA A 145 9.72 -11.20 -1.47
C ALA A 145 9.38 -9.90 -2.22
N HIS A 146 8.58 -10.02 -3.27
CA HIS A 146 8.05 -8.87 -4.03
C HIS A 146 6.86 -8.19 -3.35
N GLY A 147 6.67 -8.42 -2.06
CA GLY A 147 5.55 -7.96 -1.26
C GLY A 147 5.20 -8.95 -0.18
N VAL A 148 4.67 -8.44 0.92
CA VAL A 148 4.12 -9.21 2.02
C VAL A 148 2.78 -8.58 2.40
N ARG A 149 1.79 -9.43 2.67
CA ARG A 149 0.43 -9.05 3.09
C ARG A 149 -0.04 -9.92 4.26
N ASP A 150 -1.05 -9.45 4.98
CA ASP A 150 -1.61 -10.14 6.15
C ASP A 150 -0.53 -10.58 7.17
N PHE A 151 0.48 -9.72 7.37
CA PHE A 151 1.58 -10.02 8.27
C PHE A 151 1.20 -9.63 9.69
N ARG A 152 0.76 -10.64 10.44
CA ARG A 152 0.27 -10.51 11.80
C ARG A 152 1.04 -11.40 12.76
N MET A 153 1.39 -10.85 13.92
CA MET A 153 2.01 -11.55 15.03
C MET A 153 1.15 -11.40 16.28
N ASN A 154 1.12 -12.43 17.14
CA ASN A 154 0.47 -12.40 18.44
C ASN A 154 1.49 -12.81 19.51
N ALA A 155 2.17 -11.82 20.08
CA ALA A 155 3.27 -12.00 21.01
C ALA A 155 2.79 -12.07 22.46
N THR A 156 3.37 -12.98 23.26
CA THR A 156 3.20 -13.00 24.72
C THR A 156 4.09 -11.95 25.36
N GLN A 157 3.52 -10.99 26.09
CA GLN A 157 4.31 -9.94 26.75
C GLN A 157 5.38 -10.53 27.68
N ALA A 158 5.01 -11.52 28.50
CA ALA A 158 5.91 -12.11 29.49
C ALA A 158 7.09 -12.91 28.89
N SER A 159 7.06 -13.23 27.58
CA SER A 159 8.18 -13.88 26.89
C SER A 159 9.21 -12.89 26.33
N LEU A 160 8.82 -11.62 26.18
CA LEU A 160 9.68 -10.59 25.60
C LEU A 160 10.74 -10.15 26.59
N ASN A 161 11.94 -9.84 26.07
CA ASN A 161 13.01 -9.31 26.90
C ASN A 161 12.67 -7.92 27.47
N GLU A 162 12.94 -7.76 28.76
CA GLU A 162 12.74 -6.51 29.49
C GLU A 162 13.85 -5.51 29.16
N THR A 163 13.50 -4.38 28.55
CA THR A 163 14.43 -3.29 28.22
C THR A 163 13.66 -1.98 28.01
N SER A 164 14.39 -0.88 27.78
CA SER A 164 13.82 0.44 27.48
C SER A 164 14.67 1.15 26.44
N THR A 165 14.17 2.21 25.82
CA THR A 165 14.95 2.98 24.84
C THR A 165 16.00 3.88 25.52
N PRO A 166 17.25 3.95 25.03
CA PRO A 166 17.80 3.24 23.87
C PRO A 166 17.93 1.75 24.14
N LEU A 167 17.52 0.93 23.17
CA LEU A 167 17.45 -0.53 23.35
C LEU A 167 18.82 -1.07 23.74
N THR A 168 18.84 -1.85 24.83
CA THR A 168 20.01 -2.59 25.29
C THR A 168 19.64 -4.07 25.40
N GLY A 169 20.57 -4.96 25.05
CA GLY A 169 20.34 -6.41 25.01
C GLY A 169 19.81 -6.90 23.68
N SER A 170 19.38 -8.16 23.65
CA SER A 170 18.99 -8.90 22.45
C SER A 170 17.46 -9.03 22.43
N VAL A 171 16.77 -8.05 21.86
CA VAL A 171 15.30 -8.04 21.73
C VAL A 171 14.86 -8.77 20.46
N PHE A 172 13.62 -9.26 20.41
CA PHE A 172 13.09 -9.85 19.17
C PHE A 172 12.99 -8.78 18.08
N ASN A 173 13.53 -9.08 16.90
CA ASN A 173 13.53 -8.19 15.75
C ASN A 173 12.92 -8.87 14.52
N VAL A 174 12.11 -8.11 13.80
CA VAL A 174 11.71 -8.44 12.42
C VAL A 174 12.40 -7.46 11.49
N THR A 175 13.28 -7.97 10.63
CA THR A 175 14.02 -7.16 9.67
C THR A 175 13.42 -7.31 8.29
N PHE A 176 13.28 -6.19 7.59
CA PHE A 176 12.94 -6.12 6.18
C PHE A 176 14.14 -5.54 5.43
N ASP A 177 14.87 -6.35 4.66
CA ASP A 177 16.10 -5.95 3.97
C ASP A 177 15.99 -6.05 2.44
N SER A 178 16.18 -4.93 1.75
CA SER A 178 16.20 -4.84 0.28
C SER A 178 17.61 -4.84 -0.32
N GLY A 179 18.65 -5.05 0.50
CA GLY A 179 20.07 -4.99 0.16
C GLY A 179 20.64 -3.56 0.06
N GLY A 180 19.78 -2.54 0.07
CA GLY A 180 20.19 -1.12 0.08
C GLY A 180 19.37 -0.22 0.99
N SER A 181 18.34 -0.76 1.64
CA SER A 181 17.52 -0.12 2.65
C SER A 181 17.00 -1.21 3.57
N GLU A 182 17.00 -0.93 4.87
CA GLU A 182 16.66 -1.92 5.90
C GLU A 182 15.81 -1.25 7.00
N PHE A 183 14.69 -1.89 7.33
CA PHE A 183 13.84 -1.52 8.46
C PHE A 183 13.80 -2.66 9.46
N VAL A 184 14.02 -2.33 10.73
CA VAL A 184 13.98 -3.27 11.84
C VAL A 184 12.82 -2.92 12.77
N VAL A 185 11.90 -3.86 12.97
CA VAL A 185 10.81 -3.79 13.95
C VAL A 185 11.25 -4.52 15.20
N SER A 186 11.65 -3.78 16.23
CA SER A 186 12.04 -4.33 17.52
C SER A 186 10.83 -4.42 18.46
N VAL A 187 10.55 -5.61 18.97
CA VAL A 187 9.47 -5.87 19.93
C VAL A 187 10.06 -6.29 21.28
N TYR A 188 9.68 -5.59 22.33
CA TYR A 188 10.27 -5.77 23.66
C TYR A 188 9.26 -5.50 24.76
N ASN A 189 9.59 -5.88 25.99
CA ASN A 189 8.83 -5.53 27.17
C ASN A 189 9.48 -4.32 27.85
N ASP A 190 8.73 -3.24 28.05
CA ASP A 190 9.12 -2.11 28.89
C ASP A 190 8.17 -2.01 30.07
N SER A 191 8.61 -2.47 31.23
CA SER A 191 7.90 -2.36 32.49
C SER A 191 6.51 -3.01 32.46
N HIS A 192 6.39 -4.22 31.92
CA HIS A 192 5.12 -4.95 31.69
C HIS A 192 4.22 -4.29 30.63
N THR A 193 4.85 -3.70 29.61
CA THR A 193 4.19 -3.13 28.44
C THR A 193 4.90 -3.64 27.20
N THR A 194 4.18 -4.31 26.29
CA THR A 194 4.76 -4.61 24.98
C THR A 194 4.99 -3.31 24.25
N SER A 195 6.23 -3.06 23.85
CA SER A 195 6.65 -1.88 23.14
C SER A 195 7.26 -2.28 21.80
N LEU A 196 6.93 -1.51 20.76
CA LEU A 196 7.39 -1.72 19.39
C LEU A 196 8.08 -0.46 18.89
N LEU A 197 9.33 -0.61 18.45
CA LEU A 197 10.13 0.46 17.86
C LEU A 197 10.51 0.07 16.43
N VAL A 198 10.27 0.95 15.46
CA VAL A 198 10.70 0.75 14.07
C VAL A 198 11.96 1.57 13.82
N THR A 199 13.02 0.95 13.30
CA THR A 199 14.29 1.63 13.01
C THR A 199 14.63 1.50 11.53
N ASP A 200 14.76 2.63 10.85
CA ASP A 200 15.43 2.75 9.56
C ASP A 200 16.94 2.76 9.83
N THR A 201 17.59 1.62 9.64
CA THR A 201 19.02 1.44 9.97
C THR A 201 19.90 2.18 8.97
N THR A 202 19.42 2.36 7.74
CA THR A 202 20.12 3.08 6.67
C THR A 202 20.17 4.57 6.95
N ALA A 203 19.07 5.16 7.42
CA ALA A 203 19.01 6.57 7.83
C ALA A 203 19.46 6.82 9.27
N GLY A 204 19.60 5.77 10.08
CA GLY A 204 19.92 5.84 11.51
C GLY A 204 18.82 6.53 12.32
N ARG A 205 17.55 6.26 12.00
CA ARG A 205 16.38 6.91 12.64
C ARG A 205 15.43 5.85 13.19
N SER A 206 14.86 6.13 14.36
CA SER A 206 13.85 5.27 14.97
C SER A 206 12.52 6.01 15.17
N PHE A 207 11.43 5.26 15.10
CA PHE A 207 10.04 5.73 15.16
C PHE A 207 9.27 4.90 16.18
N GLY A 208 8.45 5.56 17.01
CA GLY A 208 7.71 4.93 18.11
C GLY A 208 8.22 5.38 19.50
N PRO A 209 8.01 4.59 20.56
CA PRO A 209 7.38 3.27 20.54
C PRO A 209 5.85 3.32 20.39
N CYS A 210 5.29 2.30 19.78
CA CYS A 210 3.88 1.94 19.92
C CYS A 210 3.76 0.92 21.06
N THR A 211 2.74 1.05 21.92
CA THR A 211 2.70 0.30 23.17
C THR A 211 1.35 -0.37 23.43
N ASP A 212 1.39 -1.52 24.11
CA ASP A 212 0.21 -2.21 24.62
C ASP A 212 0.49 -2.81 26.01
N THR A 213 -0.51 -2.74 26.88
CA THR A 213 -0.45 -3.28 28.26
C THR A 213 -1.10 -4.66 28.38
N GLY A 214 -1.64 -5.20 27.28
CA GLY A 214 -2.18 -6.54 27.22
C GLY A 214 -1.15 -7.62 27.54
N ALA A 215 -1.61 -8.73 28.13
CA ALA A 215 -0.78 -9.92 28.32
C ALA A 215 -0.35 -10.55 26.99
N ARG A 216 -1.13 -10.30 25.93
CA ARG A 216 -0.83 -10.65 24.56
C ARG A 216 -1.09 -9.46 23.65
N THR A 217 -0.16 -9.22 22.75
CA THR A 217 -0.17 -8.07 21.86
C THR A 217 -0.25 -8.56 20.43
N VAL A 218 -1.33 -8.18 19.74
CA VAL A 218 -1.43 -8.37 18.29
C VAL A 218 -0.68 -7.24 17.61
N VAL A 219 0.31 -7.56 16.80
CA VAL A 219 1.01 -6.62 15.93
C VAL A 219 0.61 -6.97 14.50
N ASP A 220 -0.07 -6.05 13.83
CA ASP A 220 -0.37 -6.16 12.40
C ASP A 220 0.57 -5.21 11.65
N ILE A 221 1.59 -5.79 11.03
CA ILE A 221 2.61 -5.00 10.31
C ILE A 221 1.98 -4.37 9.08
N THR A 222 1.15 -5.12 8.36
CA THR A 222 0.54 -4.71 7.09
C THR A 222 -0.56 -3.67 7.25
N GLU A 223 -1.40 -3.78 8.29
CA GLU A 223 -2.38 -2.73 8.63
C GLU A 223 -1.77 -1.59 9.48
N ALA A 224 -0.48 -1.68 9.81
CA ALA A 224 0.22 -0.77 10.69
C ALA A 224 -0.51 -0.55 12.03
N THR A 225 -0.91 -1.63 12.71
CA THR A 225 -1.59 -1.57 14.01
C THR A 225 -0.89 -2.37 15.11
N VAL A 226 -1.04 -1.90 16.35
CA VAL A 226 -0.62 -2.58 17.58
C VAL A 226 -1.82 -2.63 18.52
N ALA A 227 -2.23 -3.83 18.93
CA ALA A 227 -3.47 -4.08 19.65
C ALA A 227 -4.73 -3.50 18.98
N GLY A 228 -4.72 -3.41 17.64
CA GLY A 228 -5.80 -2.80 16.84
C GLY A 228 -5.78 -1.27 16.80
N GLU A 229 -4.83 -0.61 17.47
CA GLU A 229 -4.63 0.83 17.37
C GLU A 229 -3.58 1.16 16.31
N HIS A 230 -3.82 2.20 15.51
CA HIS A 230 -2.89 2.59 14.46
C HIS A 230 -1.54 3.04 15.02
N CYS A 231 -0.48 2.46 14.46
CA CYS A 231 0.92 2.70 14.81
C CYS A 231 1.65 3.30 13.59
N ALA A 232 1.79 4.62 13.57
CA ALA A 232 2.42 5.36 12.46
C ALA A 232 3.91 4.98 12.22
N ALA A 233 4.55 4.28 13.16
CA ALA A 233 5.90 3.77 12.98
C ALA A 233 5.94 2.59 11.98
N LEU A 234 4.92 1.72 11.98
CA LEU A 234 4.84 0.56 11.09
C LEU A 234 4.61 0.96 9.62
N GLY A 235 3.85 2.04 9.37
CA GLY A 235 3.67 2.60 8.03
C GLY A 235 4.95 3.15 7.37
N ARG A 236 6.12 3.10 8.05
CA ARG A 236 7.41 3.44 7.44
C ARG A 236 7.96 2.32 6.56
N ILE A 237 7.53 1.09 6.79
CA ILE A 237 8.00 -0.09 6.05
C ILE A 237 7.48 -0.05 4.60
N GLU A 238 6.39 0.67 4.34
CA GLU A 238 5.82 0.90 3.00
C GLU A 238 6.81 1.54 2.02
N ASP A 239 7.73 2.36 2.56
CA ASP A 239 8.74 3.07 1.77
C ASP A 239 9.89 2.13 1.31
N LEU A 240 9.92 0.88 1.79
CA LEU A 240 10.98 -0.06 1.47
C LEU A 240 10.89 -0.52 0.00
N PRO A 241 11.99 -0.43 -0.77
CA PRO A 241 12.04 -0.97 -2.11
C PRO A 241 11.82 -2.49 -2.11
N ARG A 242 11.07 -2.97 -3.10
CA ARG A 242 10.90 -4.40 -3.38
C ARG A 242 11.89 -4.85 -4.46
N PRO A 243 12.35 -6.11 -4.45
CA PRO A 243 12.09 -7.14 -3.45
C PRO A 243 12.88 -6.94 -2.15
N TYR A 244 12.47 -7.62 -1.08
CA TYR A 244 13.17 -7.64 0.20
C TYR A 244 13.07 -9.01 0.89
N ASP A 245 14.01 -9.29 1.77
CA ASP A 245 13.99 -10.43 2.68
C ASP A 245 13.25 -10.07 3.96
N VAL A 246 12.56 -11.05 4.56
CA VAL A 246 11.95 -10.94 5.89
C VAL A 246 12.70 -11.87 6.83
N GLU A 247 13.31 -11.31 7.85
CA GLU A 247 14.15 -12.05 8.79
C GLU A 247 13.66 -11.89 10.21
N PHE A 248 13.74 -12.98 10.98
CA PHE A 248 13.56 -12.98 12.42
C PHE A 248 14.91 -13.11 13.10
N ASP A 249 15.20 -12.19 14.01
CA ASP A 249 16.37 -12.26 14.89
C ASP A 249 15.93 -12.30 16.35
N GLN A 250 16.61 -13.10 17.16
CA GLN A 250 16.22 -13.40 18.55
C GLN A 250 14.78 -13.91 18.69
N ALA A 251 14.35 -14.77 17.77
CA ALA A 251 13.03 -15.37 17.73
C ALA A 251 12.72 -16.30 18.92
N ASP A 252 13.72 -16.60 19.76
CA ASP A 252 13.59 -17.27 21.05
C ASP A 252 13.15 -16.35 22.20
N ASN A 253 13.21 -15.03 22.00
CA ASN A 253 12.78 -14.00 22.95
C ASN A 253 11.36 -13.49 22.66
N VAL A 254 10.56 -14.31 21.99
CA VAL A 254 9.14 -14.10 21.76
C VAL A 254 8.45 -15.45 21.67
N THR A 255 7.28 -15.59 22.29
CA THR A 255 6.43 -16.78 22.21
C THR A 255 5.03 -16.39 21.74
N GLY A 256 4.48 -17.17 20.81
CA GLY A 256 3.12 -17.00 20.30
C GLY A 256 2.92 -17.56 18.89
N SER A 257 2.07 -16.90 18.13
CA SER A 257 1.73 -17.26 16.75
C SER A 257 2.02 -16.10 15.79
N TYR A 258 2.27 -16.41 14.53
CA TYR A 258 2.34 -15.41 13.46
C TYR A 258 1.86 -16.00 12.14
N SER A 259 1.39 -15.13 11.25
CA SER A 259 1.03 -15.46 9.87
C SER A 259 1.51 -14.35 8.95
N LEU A 260 1.87 -14.69 7.72
CA LEU A 260 2.09 -13.75 6.64
C LEU A 260 1.88 -14.43 5.30
N VAL A 261 1.56 -13.64 4.27
CA VAL A 261 1.51 -14.10 2.89
C VAL A 261 2.58 -13.36 2.10
N ALA A 262 3.56 -14.08 1.58
CA ALA A 262 4.68 -13.50 0.85
C ALA A 262 4.56 -13.73 -0.66
N ASN A 263 4.91 -12.72 -1.45
CA ASN A 263 5.05 -12.80 -2.90
C ASN A 263 6.40 -13.41 -3.28
N THR A 264 6.61 -14.65 -2.85
CA THR A 264 7.75 -15.49 -3.15
C THR A 264 7.37 -16.94 -2.87
N THR A 265 8.09 -17.87 -3.50
CA THR A 265 8.04 -19.30 -3.18
C THR A 265 9.29 -19.76 -2.43
N SER A 266 10.18 -18.83 -2.07
CA SER A 266 11.41 -19.10 -1.33
C SER A 266 11.21 -18.73 0.13
N VAL A 267 10.71 -19.68 0.93
CA VAL A 267 10.55 -19.56 2.38
C VAL A 267 11.28 -20.73 3.07
N ASP A 268 11.70 -20.53 4.32
CA ASP A 268 12.47 -21.53 5.09
C ASP A 268 11.65 -22.10 6.25
N VAL A 269 10.55 -22.79 5.93
CA VAL A 269 9.62 -23.36 6.92
C VAL A 269 9.29 -24.82 6.62
N GLY A 270 8.66 -25.51 7.58
CA GLY A 270 8.27 -26.91 7.43
C GLY A 270 7.04 -27.09 6.54
N SER A 271 6.67 -28.35 6.28
CA SER A 271 5.42 -28.66 5.58
C SER A 271 4.22 -28.56 6.54
N PRO A 272 2.99 -28.36 6.04
CA PRO A 272 1.79 -28.42 6.85
C PRO A 272 1.70 -29.72 7.67
N GLY A 273 1.49 -29.58 8.98
CA GLY A 273 1.41 -30.70 9.92
C GLY A 273 2.74 -31.04 10.62
N ASP A 274 3.85 -30.44 10.20
CA ASP A 274 5.11 -30.52 10.93
C ASP A 274 5.07 -29.67 12.21
N ALA A 275 5.99 -29.96 13.14
CA ALA A 275 6.12 -29.19 14.37
C ALA A 275 6.83 -27.85 14.12
N GLY A 276 6.08 -26.76 13.95
CA GLY A 276 6.62 -25.41 13.84
C GLY A 276 5.89 -24.56 12.81
N PRO A 277 6.56 -23.55 12.23
CA PRO A 277 5.98 -22.81 11.12
C PRO A 277 5.84 -23.72 9.91
N SER A 278 4.76 -23.52 9.15
CA SER A 278 4.47 -24.26 7.94
C SER A 278 4.14 -23.35 6.76
N GLU A 279 4.45 -23.80 5.55
CA GLU A 279 4.08 -23.14 4.29
C GLU A 279 2.84 -23.75 3.63
N MET A 280 2.05 -22.92 2.96
CA MET A 280 1.01 -23.32 2.02
C MET A 280 1.14 -22.45 0.77
N GLU A 281 1.11 -23.05 -0.42
CA GLU A 281 1.00 -22.27 -1.65
C GLU A 281 -0.31 -21.48 -1.63
N THR A 282 -0.29 -20.25 -2.13
CA THR A 282 -1.50 -19.41 -2.19
C THR A 282 -1.48 -18.52 -3.42
N LEU A 283 -2.68 -18.11 -3.85
CA LEU A 283 -2.85 -17.02 -4.80
C LEU A 283 -2.47 -15.71 -4.11
N TYR A 284 -1.40 -15.07 -4.57
CA TYR A 284 -0.93 -13.81 -4.03
C TYR A 284 -1.68 -12.63 -4.64
N ALA A 285 -1.70 -12.57 -5.98
CA ALA A 285 -2.31 -11.49 -6.74
C ALA A 285 -2.84 -11.95 -8.09
N VAL A 286 -3.70 -11.13 -8.69
CA VAL A 286 -4.16 -11.31 -10.07
C VAL A 286 -3.94 -10.05 -10.90
N TRP A 287 -3.61 -10.25 -12.18
CA TRP A 287 -3.49 -9.20 -13.16
C TRP A 287 -4.80 -9.12 -13.92
N VAL A 288 -5.56 -8.05 -13.70
CA VAL A 288 -6.86 -7.83 -14.32
C VAL A 288 -6.73 -6.79 -15.42
N GLU A 289 -7.04 -7.18 -16.65
CA GLU A 289 -7.27 -6.23 -17.73
C GLU A 289 -8.67 -5.67 -17.61
N ILE A 290 -8.77 -4.35 -17.55
CA ILE A 290 -10.03 -3.61 -17.48
C ILE A 290 -10.17 -2.80 -18.75
N ALA A 291 -11.24 -3.07 -19.50
CA ALA A 291 -11.61 -2.33 -20.69
C ALA A 291 -12.88 -1.52 -20.42
N PHE A 292 -12.84 -0.24 -20.77
CA PHE A 292 -13.94 0.71 -20.67
C PHE A 292 -14.12 1.40 -22.01
N GLN A 293 -15.32 1.32 -22.58
CA GLN A 293 -15.64 1.94 -23.85
C GLN A 293 -16.95 2.73 -23.76
N SER A 294 -16.91 3.96 -24.25
CA SER A 294 -18.04 4.86 -24.40
C SER A 294 -18.06 5.45 -25.82
N GLN A 295 -18.99 6.36 -26.11
CA GLN A 295 -19.00 7.09 -27.39
C GLN A 295 -17.81 8.04 -27.57
N ARG A 296 -17.10 8.38 -26.49
CA ARG A 296 -16.03 9.40 -26.50
C ARG A 296 -14.66 8.85 -26.08
N VAL A 297 -14.63 7.73 -25.37
CA VAL A 297 -13.43 7.17 -24.74
C VAL A 297 -13.39 5.66 -24.98
N ASP A 298 -12.23 5.18 -25.43
CA ASP A 298 -11.81 3.77 -25.33
C ASP A 298 -10.59 3.76 -24.41
N TYR A 299 -10.69 3.05 -23.30
CA TYR A 299 -9.68 2.99 -22.25
C TYR A 299 -9.46 1.52 -21.88
N ARG A 300 -8.19 1.09 -21.90
CA ARG A 300 -7.77 -0.22 -21.41
C ARG A 300 -6.63 -0.02 -20.44
N THR A 301 -6.68 -0.74 -19.33
CA THR A 301 -5.63 -0.72 -18.32
C THR A 301 -5.44 -2.10 -17.71
N ASN A 302 -4.23 -2.39 -17.25
CA ASN A 302 -3.95 -3.58 -16.45
C ASN A 302 -3.73 -3.13 -15.01
N VAL A 303 -4.44 -3.75 -14.08
CA VAL A 303 -4.28 -3.52 -12.65
C VAL A 303 -3.84 -4.80 -11.97
N THR A 304 -2.85 -4.69 -11.10
CA THR A 304 -2.50 -5.76 -10.17
C THR A 304 -3.41 -5.64 -8.95
N VAL A 305 -4.09 -6.73 -8.62
CA VAL A 305 -4.96 -6.84 -7.44
C VAL A 305 -4.27 -7.78 -6.46
N ALA A 306 -3.64 -7.19 -5.45
CA ALA A 306 -2.94 -7.87 -4.35
C ALA A 306 -3.53 -7.35 -3.03
N PRO A 307 -4.62 -7.95 -2.53
CA PRO A 307 -5.35 -7.40 -1.39
C PRO A 307 -4.59 -7.55 -0.07
N GLY A 308 -4.60 -6.51 0.77
CA GLY A 308 -3.90 -6.51 2.07
C GLY A 308 -2.40 -6.25 2.01
N GLU A 309 -1.85 -5.90 0.83
CA GLU A 309 -0.58 -5.15 0.79
C GLU A 309 -0.80 -3.76 1.40
N PHE A 310 0.28 -3.11 1.85
CA PHE A 310 0.24 -1.72 2.27
C PHE A 310 -0.50 -0.85 1.24
N ASP A 311 -1.57 -0.19 1.69
CA ASP A 311 -2.37 0.73 0.89
C ASP A 311 -1.59 2.04 0.69
N GLY A 312 -0.75 2.08 -0.34
CA GLY A 312 -0.12 3.32 -0.82
C GLY A 312 -1.11 4.34 -1.39
#